data_AF-A0A934KHA4-F1
#
_entry.id   AF-A0A934KHA4-F1
#
_cell.length_a   1.000
_cell.length_b   1.000
_cell.length_c   1.000
_cell.angle_alpha   90.00
_cell.angle_beta   90.00
_cell.angle_gamma   90.00
#
_symmetry.space_group_name_H-M   'P 1'
#
loop_
_entity.id
_entity.type
_entity.pdbx_description
1 polymer ?
#
loop_
_entity_poly.entity_id
_entity_poly.type
_entity_poly.pdbx_seq_one_letter_code
_entity_poly.pdbx_strand_id
1 'polypeptide(L)'
;MEARFRVARNPDDASRLPYLVWLPLEGGVVLKAREPWPQAARVFCAEDGGAWTETAGLVDEAAVLLCRRRGIAIDLVLDRPQLARSQFIFTTARGRPAVWWQTPKTVQAANPGARVPRGRAPGGC
;
A
#
# COMPACT_ATOMS: atom_id res chain seq x y z
N MET A 1 -17.52 5.74 -10.82
CA MET A 1 -17.41 4.68 -9.79
C MET A 1 -16.41 5.15 -8.76
N GLU A 2 -16.87 5.40 -7.53
CA GLU A 2 -16.00 5.73 -6.41
C GLU A 2 -15.14 4.51 -6.07
N ALA A 3 -13.88 4.52 -6.48
CA ALA A 3 -12.93 3.52 -6.02
C ALA A 3 -12.77 3.70 -4.50
N ARG A 4 -13.04 2.66 -3.72
CA ARG A 4 -12.86 2.67 -2.27
C ARG A 4 -11.76 1.72 -1.89
N PHE A 5 -11.02 2.09 -0.87
CA PHE A 5 -10.01 1.25 -0.27
C PHE A 5 -10.61 0.72 1.04
N ARG A 6 -10.49 -0.58 1.29
CA ARG A 6 -11.11 -1.22 2.46
C ARG A 6 -10.13 -2.11 3.19
N VAL A 7 -10.24 -2.11 4.51
CA VAL A 7 -9.48 -2.98 5.42
C VAL A 7 -10.46 -3.74 6.27
N ALA A 8 -10.33 -5.06 6.32
CA ALA A 8 -11.11 -5.91 7.20
C ALA A 8 -10.20 -6.74 8.09
N ARG A 9 -10.75 -7.32 9.16
CA ARG A 9 -10.06 -8.38 9.90
C ARG A 9 -10.12 -9.68 9.11
N ASN A 10 -9.01 -10.40 9.12
CA ASN A 10 -8.96 -11.75 8.61
C ASN A 10 -9.74 -12.66 9.58
N PRO A 11 -10.77 -13.41 9.12
CA PRO A 11 -11.47 -14.36 9.99
C PRO A 11 -10.60 -15.55 10.41
N ASP A 12 -9.48 -15.80 9.71
CA ASP A 12 -8.52 -16.84 10.05
C ASP A 12 -7.59 -16.38 11.19
N ASP A 13 -7.94 -16.73 12.42
CA ASP A 13 -7.16 -16.42 13.63
C ASP A 13 -5.80 -17.17 13.68
N ALA A 14 -5.69 -18.29 12.94
CA ALA A 14 -4.42 -19.01 12.77
C ALA A 14 -3.41 -18.24 11.91
N SER A 15 -3.85 -17.20 11.17
CA SER A 15 -2.99 -16.44 10.29
C SER A 15 -2.14 -15.43 11.05
N ARG A 16 -0.84 -15.40 10.74
CA ARG A 16 0.06 -14.34 11.21
C ARG A 16 -0.24 -12.95 10.59
N LEU A 17 -1.23 -12.88 9.70
CA LEU A 17 -1.69 -11.70 8.99
C LEU A 17 -3.17 -11.47 9.36
N PRO A 18 -3.45 -10.77 10.46
CA PRO A 18 -4.80 -10.63 11.00
C PRO A 18 -5.66 -9.61 10.23
N TYR A 19 -5.12 -8.95 9.19
CA TYR A 19 -5.85 -7.95 8.41
C TYR A 19 -5.89 -8.32 6.92
N LEU A 20 -7.01 -8.00 6.29
CA LEU A 20 -7.25 -8.09 4.87
C LEU A 20 -7.40 -6.70 4.28
N VAL A 21 -6.84 -6.50 3.11
CA VAL A 21 -6.71 -5.21 2.45
C VAL A 21 -7.24 -5.37 1.04
N TRP A 22 -8.25 -4.57 0.69
CA TRP A 22 -8.84 -4.55 -0.64
C TRP A 22 -8.41 -3.31 -1.41
N LEU A 23 -7.84 -3.54 -2.59
CA LEU A 23 -7.45 -2.51 -3.53
C LEU A 23 -8.41 -2.53 -4.73
N PRO A 24 -9.00 -1.37 -5.09
CA PRO A 24 -9.85 -1.24 -6.27
C PRO A 24 -9.00 -1.16 -7.55
N LEU A 25 -8.20 -2.19 -7.80
CA LEU A 25 -7.34 -2.34 -8.97
C LEU A 25 -7.67 -3.67 -9.66
N GLU A 26 -7.69 -3.68 -11.00
CA GLU A 26 -7.80 -4.91 -11.81
C GLU A 26 -9.00 -5.82 -11.43
N GLY A 27 -10.10 -5.23 -10.93
CA GLY A 27 -11.29 -5.98 -10.52
C GLY A 27 -11.35 -6.35 -9.03
N GLY A 28 -10.36 -5.97 -8.23
CA GLY A 28 -10.34 -6.15 -6.78
C GLY A 28 -9.20 -7.03 -6.31
N VAL A 29 -8.07 -6.43 -5.93
CA VAL A 29 -6.92 -7.15 -5.40
C VAL A 29 -7.04 -7.26 -3.88
N VAL A 30 -6.95 -8.48 -3.35
CA VAL A 30 -6.97 -8.75 -1.91
C VAL A 30 -5.56 -9.08 -1.43
N LEU A 31 -5.13 -8.42 -0.36
CA LEU A 31 -3.85 -8.64 0.28
C LEU A 31 -4.05 -8.91 1.77
N LYS A 32 -3.29 -9.84 2.33
CA LYS A 32 -3.18 -10.06 3.77
C LYS A 32 -2.08 -9.19 4.34
N ALA A 33 -2.36 -8.42 5.39
CA ALA A 33 -1.42 -7.52 6.04
C ALA A 33 -1.27 -7.83 7.53
N ARG A 34 -0.11 -7.47 8.09
CA ARG A 34 0.13 -7.53 9.54
C ARG A 34 -0.55 -6.42 10.32
N GLU A 35 -0.87 -5.32 9.65
CA GLU A 35 -1.44 -4.11 10.23
C GLU A 35 -2.63 -3.64 9.40
N PRO A 36 -3.63 -2.97 10.01
CA PRO A 36 -4.85 -2.58 9.30
C PRO A 36 -4.58 -1.49 8.26
N TRP A 37 -3.84 -0.45 8.65
CA TRP A 37 -3.34 0.59 7.74
C TRP A 37 -2.03 1.09 8.34
N PRO A 38 -0.93 1.12 7.57
CA PRO A 38 0.37 1.36 8.14
C PRO A 38 0.49 2.81 8.60
N GLN A 39 0.59 3.00 9.91
CA GLN A 39 1.31 4.13 10.49
C GLN A 39 2.82 3.93 10.35
N ALA A 40 3.23 2.67 10.23
CA ALA A 40 4.60 2.25 10.03
C ALA A 40 5.15 2.60 8.64
N ALA A 41 6.47 2.69 8.56
CA ALA A 41 7.19 2.97 7.32
C ALA A 41 7.01 1.83 6.28
N ARG A 42 7.05 0.57 6.73
CA ARG A 42 7.01 -0.60 5.83
C ARG A 42 6.36 -1.79 6.52
N VAL A 43 5.35 -2.36 5.89
CA VAL A 43 4.60 -3.52 6.37
C VAL A 43 4.70 -4.65 5.35
N PHE A 44 4.88 -5.87 5.84
CA PHE A 44 4.83 -7.06 5.01
C PHE A 44 3.38 -7.45 4.74
N CYS A 45 3.10 -7.67 3.46
CA CYS A 45 1.82 -8.14 2.95
C CYS A 45 2.03 -9.44 2.16
N ALA A 46 1.06 -10.33 2.21
CA ALA A 46 1.00 -11.49 1.35
C ALA A 46 -0.17 -11.33 0.37
N GLU A 47 0.02 -11.77 -0.87
CA GLU A 47 -1.09 -11.84 -1.82
C GLU A 47 -2.06 -12.92 -1.35
N ASP A 48 -3.34 -12.55 -1.30
CA ASP A 48 -4.42 -13.49 -1.08
C ASP A 48 -5.25 -13.53 -2.36
N GLY A 49 -5.15 -14.62 -3.12
CA GLY A 49 -5.99 -14.83 -4.31
C GLY A 49 -7.45 -15.16 -3.97
N GLY A 50 -7.87 -14.97 -2.71
CA GLY A 50 -9.22 -15.23 -2.24
C GLY A 50 -10.19 -14.13 -2.66
N ALA A 51 -11.48 -14.49 -2.71
CA ALA A 51 -12.54 -13.53 -2.92
C ALA A 51 -12.71 -12.66 -1.67
N TRP A 52 -12.73 -11.33 -1.84
CA TRP A 52 -13.09 -10.42 -0.76
C TRP A 52 -14.52 -10.72 -0.30
N THR A 53 -14.68 -11.08 0.97
CA THR A 53 -16.00 -11.30 1.58
C THR A 53 -16.38 -10.05 2.34
N GLU A 54 -17.35 -9.28 1.84
CA GLU A 54 -17.74 -7.95 2.36
C GLU A 54 -18.31 -7.94 3.80
N THR A 55 -18.38 -9.07 4.50
CA THR A 55 -19.41 -9.23 5.55
C THR A 55 -18.90 -9.49 6.97
N ALA A 56 -17.60 -9.47 7.28
CA ALA A 56 -17.15 -9.66 8.67
C ALA A 56 -15.93 -8.81 9.05
N GLY A 57 -16.17 -7.64 9.65
CA GLY A 57 -15.15 -6.92 10.41
C GLY A 57 -14.34 -5.87 9.65
N LEU A 58 -15.00 -5.03 8.83
CA LEU A 58 -14.39 -3.81 8.28
C LEU A 58 -13.81 -2.95 9.40
N VAL A 59 -12.50 -2.69 9.35
CA VAL A 59 -11.74 -1.89 10.32
C VAL A 59 -11.58 -0.46 9.83
N ASP A 60 -11.36 -0.26 8.52
CA ASP A 60 -11.08 1.05 7.93
C ASP A 60 -11.56 1.10 6.48
N GLU A 61 -12.12 2.24 6.05
CA GLU A 61 -12.50 2.51 4.65
C GLU A 61 -12.10 3.93 4.23
N ALA A 62 -11.57 4.07 3.01
CA ALA A 62 -11.15 5.35 2.43
C ALA A 62 -11.64 5.54 1.00
N ALA A 63 -11.95 6.79 0.64
CA ALA A 63 -12.09 7.16 -0.78
C ALA A 63 -10.71 7.16 -1.46
N VAL A 64 -10.63 6.56 -2.64
CA VAL A 64 -9.42 6.49 -3.46
C VAL A 64 -9.45 7.58 -4.51
N LEU A 65 -8.44 8.45 -4.47
CA LEU A 65 -8.20 9.47 -5.48
C LEU A 65 -7.44 8.91 -6.68
N LEU A 66 -6.51 7.98 -6.45
CA LEU A 66 -5.70 7.37 -7.50
C LEU A 66 -5.33 5.94 -7.10
N CYS A 67 -5.57 4.98 -7.99
CA CYS A 67 -4.99 3.65 -7.87
C CYS A 67 -4.39 3.29 -9.23
N ARG A 68 -3.07 3.09 -9.28
CA ARG A 68 -2.39 2.73 -10.53
C ARG A 68 -1.33 1.68 -10.30
N ARG A 69 -1.26 0.71 -11.20
CA ARG A 69 -0.15 -0.22 -11.27
C ARG A 69 0.99 0.39 -12.07
N ARG A 70 2.20 0.32 -11.52
CA ARG A 70 3.47 0.76 -12.12
C ARG A 70 4.45 -0.42 -12.09
N GLY A 71 4.23 -1.36 -13.02
CA GLY A 71 5.00 -2.60 -13.11
C GLY A 71 4.77 -3.47 -11.87
N ILE A 72 5.82 -3.61 -11.05
CA ILE A 72 5.78 -4.38 -9.81
C ILE A 72 5.24 -3.59 -8.62
N ALA A 73 5.09 -2.27 -8.72
CA ALA A 73 4.54 -1.44 -7.66
C ALA A 73 3.09 -1.02 -7.99
N ILE A 74 2.25 -0.85 -6.98
CA ILE A 74 0.94 -0.21 -7.09
C ILE A 74 0.98 1.06 -6.25
N ASP A 75 0.75 2.21 -6.87
CA ASP A 75 0.58 3.49 -6.18
C ASP A 75 -0.89 3.69 -5.85
N LEU A 76 -1.19 3.92 -4.58
CA LEU A 76 -2.51 4.24 -4.04
C LEU A 76 -2.47 5.64 -3.40
N VAL A 77 -3.44 6.49 -3.74
CA VAL A 77 -3.67 7.80 -3.13
C VAL A 77 -5.11 7.86 -2.66
N LEU A 78 -5.29 8.21 -1.40
CA LEU A 78 -6.56 8.34 -0.72
C LEU A 78 -6.91 9.81 -0.48
N ASP A 79 -8.19 10.09 -0.33
CA ASP A 79 -8.70 11.42 0.02
C ASP A 79 -8.65 11.64 1.54
N ARG A 80 -7.43 11.85 2.06
CA ARG A 80 -7.18 12.01 3.50
C ARG A 80 -6.13 13.09 3.75
N PRO A 81 -6.19 13.80 4.88
CA PRO A 81 -5.20 14.84 5.21
C PRO A 81 -3.81 14.28 5.59
N GLN A 82 -3.75 13.05 6.10
CA GLN A 82 -2.52 12.39 6.53
C GLN A 82 -2.48 10.94 6.02
N LEU A 83 -1.27 10.40 5.78
CA LEU A 83 -1.07 9.04 5.28
C LEU A 83 -1.87 8.75 3.99
N ALA A 84 -2.05 9.79 3.17
CA ALA A 84 -2.88 9.74 1.97
C ALA A 84 -2.29 8.83 0.88
N ARG A 85 -0.96 8.74 0.78
CA ARG A 85 -0.28 7.94 -0.25
C ARG A 85 0.27 6.66 0.35
N SER A 86 0.09 5.56 -0.38
CA SER A 86 0.56 4.22 -0.06
C SER A 86 1.11 3.56 -1.33
N GLN A 87 2.18 2.79 -1.21
CA GLN A 87 2.75 1.98 -2.30
C GLN A 87 2.80 0.52 -1.90
N PHE A 88 2.33 -0.36 -2.79
CA PHE A 88 2.42 -1.81 -2.63
C PHE A 88 3.40 -2.37 -3.66
N ILE A 89 4.54 -2.85 -3.20
CA ILE A 89 5.59 -3.40 -4.07
C ILE A 89 5.50 -4.91 -4.05
N PHE A 90 5.06 -5.49 -5.16
CA PHE A 90 4.98 -6.91 -5.41
C PHE A 90 6.36 -7.40 -5.84
N THR A 91 6.93 -8.31 -5.07
CA THR A 91 8.25 -8.88 -5.37
C THR A 91 8.22 -10.35 -5.05
N THR A 92 9.21 -11.09 -5.54
CA THR A 92 9.40 -12.48 -5.13
C THR A 92 10.56 -12.54 -4.14
N ALA A 93 10.33 -13.09 -2.96
CA ALA A 93 11.36 -13.31 -1.94
C ALA A 93 11.50 -14.81 -1.68
N ARG A 94 12.71 -15.36 -1.84
CA ARG A 94 13.00 -16.80 -1.66
C ARG A 94 12.00 -17.71 -2.41
N GLY A 95 11.65 -17.36 -3.64
CA GLY A 95 10.73 -18.12 -4.49
C GLY A 95 9.25 -18.02 -4.11
N ARG A 96 8.86 -17.11 -3.19
CA ARG A 96 7.46 -16.87 -2.81
C ARG A 96 7.05 -15.44 -3.12
N PRO A 97 5.80 -15.20 -3.56
CA PRO A 97 5.27 -13.85 -3.71
C PRO A 97 5.27 -13.14 -2.34
N ALA A 98 5.77 -11.91 -2.34
CA ALA A 98 5.92 -11.06 -1.17
C ALA A 98 5.53 -9.64 -1.57
N VAL A 99 4.62 -9.04 -0.82
CA VAL A 99 4.19 -7.67 -1.06
C VAL A 99 4.69 -6.80 0.07
N TRP A 100 5.21 -5.63 -0.27
CA TRP A 100 5.64 -4.64 0.71
C TRP A 100 4.79 -3.41 0.60
N TRP A 101 4.03 -3.13 1.64
CA TRP A 101 3.29 -1.89 1.77
C TRP A 101 4.18 -0.83 2.42
N GLN A 102 4.45 0.25 1.70
CA GLN A 102 5.24 1.38 2.14
C GLN A 102 4.43 2.67 2.12
N THR A 103 4.63 3.52 3.12
CA THR A 103 4.11 4.90 3.14
C THR A 103 5.23 5.87 2.74
N PRO A 104 4.91 7.10 2.28
CA PRO A 104 5.91 8.09 1.89
C PRO A 104 6.84 8.53 3.04
N LYS A 105 6.51 8.25 4.32
CA LYS A 105 7.46 8.41 5.44
C LYS A 105 8.76 7.63 5.21
N THR A 106 8.74 6.60 4.37
CA THR A 106 9.88 5.70 4.07
C THR A 106 10.69 6.15 2.86
N VAL A 107 10.15 7.02 2.00
CA VAL A 107 10.92 7.57 0.86
C VAL A 107 12.05 8.47 1.35
N GLN A 108 11.92 9.04 2.56
CA GLN A 108 12.96 9.84 3.22
C GLN A 108 14.04 8.99 3.91
N ALA A 109 13.75 7.75 4.31
CA ALA A 109 14.69 6.89 5.03
C ALA A 109 15.35 5.80 4.17
N ALA A 110 14.72 5.39 3.06
CA ALA A 110 15.22 4.35 2.17
C ALA A 110 16.09 4.86 1.00
N ASN A 111 16.42 6.15 0.96
CA ASN A 111 17.35 6.74 -0.02
C ASN A 111 18.70 7.15 0.62
N PRO A 112 19.66 6.24 0.80
CA PRO A 112 21.07 6.61 0.98
C PRO A 112 21.77 7.07 -0.31
N GLY A 113 21.06 7.17 -1.44
CA GLY A 113 21.71 7.35 -2.76
C GLY A 113 20.98 8.22 -3.78
N ALA A 114 19.81 8.79 -3.48
CA ALA A 114 19.17 9.74 -4.38
C ALA A 114 19.88 11.09 -4.30
N ARG A 115 20.98 11.22 -5.06
CA ARG A 115 21.65 12.48 -5.35
C ARG A 115 20.59 13.45 -5.88
N VAL A 116 20.18 14.40 -5.05
CA VAL A 116 19.44 15.59 -5.46
C VAL A 116 20.39 16.42 -6.32
N PRO A 117 20.20 16.59 -7.64
CA PRO A 117 20.87 17.68 -8.33
C PRO A 117 20.20 18.95 -7.81
N ARG A 118 20.91 19.65 -6.93
CA ARG A 118 20.57 21.01 -6.51
C ARG A 118 20.51 21.86 -7.77
N GLY A 119 19.29 22.11 -8.26
CA GLY A 119 19.06 23.13 -9.26
C GLY A 119 19.53 24.46 -8.69
N ARG A 120 20.57 25.04 -9.27
CA ARG A 120 20.96 26.42 -9.03
C ARG A 120 21.01 27.14 -10.38
N ALA A 121 19.94 27.86 -10.65
CA ALA A 121 19.94 29.08 -11.44
C ALA A 121 18.85 29.96 -10.79
N PRO A 122 19.08 31.27 -10.54
CA PRO A 122 19.36 32.23 -11.61
C PRO A 122 20.33 33.40 -11.26
N GLY A 123 20.78 34.14 -12.29
CA GLY A 123 21.26 35.55 -12.26
C GLY A 123 22.58 35.82 -11.52
N GLY A 124 23.51 36.67 -11.97
CA GLY A 124 23.38 37.88 -12.78
C GLY A 124 23.82 39.08 -11.93
N CYS A 125 25.03 39.59 -12.21
CA CYS A 125 25.55 40.96 -12.08
C CYS A 125 27.09 40.91 -12.06
#